data_AF-A0AAW2BTN1-F1
#
_entry.id   AF-A0AAW2BTN1-F1
#
_cell.length_a   1.000
_cell.length_b   1.000
_cell.length_c   1.000
_cell.angle_alpha   90.00
_cell.angle_beta   90.00
_cell.angle_gamma   90.00
#
_symmetry.space_group_name_H-M   'P 1'
#
loop_
_entity.id
_entity.type
_entity.pdbx_description
1 polymer ?
#
loop_
_entity_poly.entity_id
_entity_poly.type
_entity_poly.pdbx_seq_one_letter_code
_entity_poly.pdbx_strand_id
1 'polypeptide(L)'
;MDRCVERTSLSIHNFGRRFYGCQQWSPDSVQACNFFKWLDNNTCPRGRATAPLVHERFTRYKAEAVAARNERDEAYVREAETRELLRIAKRKAEKSKLALRIAEDKVYKYRLALFLFWTVLGVYFVFSTVLGGHGHTQLRLP
;
A
#
# COMPACT_ATOMS: atom_id res chain seq x y z
N MET A 1 23.13 37.11 48.98
CA MET A 1 21.93 36.26 48.97
C MET A 1 21.81 35.69 47.58
N ASP A 2 22.32 34.46 47.41
CA ASP A 2 22.28 33.75 46.15
C ASP A 2 20.84 33.66 45.64
N ARG A 3 20.62 34.02 44.38
CA ARG A 3 19.30 34.15 43.77
C ARG A 3 18.62 32.78 43.73
N CYS A 4 17.77 32.50 44.70
CA CYS A 4 16.86 31.36 44.66
C CYS A 4 15.70 31.68 43.72
N VAL A 5 15.27 30.69 42.95
CA VAL A 5 14.09 30.82 42.08
C VAL A 5 12.99 29.90 42.59
N GLU A 6 11.77 30.39 42.53
CA GLU A 6 10.61 29.57 42.83
C GLU A 6 10.27 28.69 41.61
N ARG A 7 10.04 27.40 41.85
CA ARG A 7 9.72 26.42 40.82
C ARG A 7 8.55 25.55 41.27
N THR A 8 7.86 24.96 40.29
CA THR A 8 6.81 23.98 40.53
C THR A 8 7.32 22.59 40.17
N SER A 9 7.08 21.61 41.04
CA SER A 9 7.49 20.22 40.84
C SER A 9 6.58 19.55 39.80
N LEU A 10 7.23 18.87 38.85
CA LEU A 10 6.58 18.05 37.83
C LEU A 10 6.70 16.55 38.15
N SER A 11 7.26 16.20 39.31
CA SER A 11 7.36 14.82 39.77
C SER A 11 5.97 14.28 40.11
N ILE A 12 5.68 13.02 39.73
CA ILE A 12 4.37 12.38 39.92
C ILE A 12 3.87 12.46 41.37
N HIS A 13 4.75 12.25 42.36
CA HIS A 13 4.34 12.20 43.77
C HIS A 13 4.24 13.57 44.45
N ASN A 14 4.81 14.61 43.83
CA ASN A 14 4.84 15.97 44.36
C ASN A 14 4.31 16.98 43.32
N PHE A 15 3.48 16.51 42.39
CA PHE A 15 3.07 17.30 41.23
C PHE A 15 2.34 18.57 41.69
N GLY A 16 2.75 19.70 41.15
CA GLY A 16 2.17 21.01 41.49
C GLY A 16 2.70 21.65 42.77
N ARG A 17 3.59 20.99 43.53
CA ARG A 17 4.20 21.58 44.73
C ARG A 17 5.25 22.63 44.38
N ARG A 18 5.34 23.69 45.17
CA ARG A 18 6.26 24.83 44.99
C ARG A 18 7.49 24.69 45.87
N PHE A 19 8.67 24.92 45.29
CA PHE A 19 9.95 24.88 46.00
C PHE A 19 10.89 25.99 45.53
N TYR A 20 11.80 26.43 46.41
CA TYR A 20 12.94 27.25 46.07
C TYR A 20 14.04 26.33 45.57
N GLY A 21 14.52 26.59 44.36
CA GLY A 21 15.66 25.91 43.77
C GLY A 21 16.76 26.90 43.41
N CYS A 22 17.97 26.40 43.20
CA CYS A 22 19.04 27.22 42.63
C CYS A 22 18.69 27.68 41.21
N GLN A 23 19.03 28.93 40.88
CA GLN A 23 18.94 29.43 39.51
C GLN A 23 19.88 28.67 38.56
N GLN A 24 21.07 28.30 39.03
CA GLN A 24 22.11 27.58 38.26
C GLN A 24 22.00 26.05 38.36
N TRP A 25 20.82 25.53 38.70
CA TRP A 25 20.60 24.08 38.74
C TRP A 25 20.65 23.49 37.33
N SER A 26 21.38 22.39 37.17
CA SER A 26 21.45 21.57 35.96
C SER A 26 21.60 20.09 36.35
N PRO A 27 20.87 19.16 35.73
CA PRO A 27 20.96 17.73 36.06
C PRO A 27 22.30 17.10 35.63
N ASP A 28 22.98 17.69 34.64
CA ASP A 28 24.14 17.07 33.98
C ASP A 28 25.48 17.75 34.35
N SER A 29 25.49 18.67 35.32
CA SER A 29 26.68 19.41 35.72
C SER A 29 27.07 19.15 37.17
N VAL A 30 28.32 18.74 37.39
CA VAL A 30 28.89 18.51 38.73
C VAL A 30 29.09 19.82 39.50
N GLN A 31 29.17 20.95 38.78
CA GLN A 31 29.26 22.29 39.36
C GLN A 31 27.89 22.94 39.61
N ALA A 32 26.79 22.30 39.22
CA ALA A 32 25.47 22.83 39.46
C ALA A 32 25.14 22.80 40.96
N CYS A 33 24.54 23.88 41.44
CA CYS A 33 24.09 23.96 42.82
C CYS A 33 22.79 23.16 43.01
N ASN A 34 22.77 22.35 44.07
CA ASN A 34 21.69 21.44 44.41
C ASN A 34 20.77 21.98 45.52
N PHE A 35 20.77 23.30 45.76
CA PHE A 35 19.91 23.90 46.75
C PHE A 35 18.43 23.63 46.45
N PHE A 36 17.70 23.16 47.45
CA PHE A 36 16.29 22.82 47.37
C PHE A 36 15.59 23.07 48.72
N LYS A 37 14.44 23.75 48.69
CA LYS A 37 13.58 23.91 49.87
C LYS A 37 12.10 24.02 49.49
N TRP A 38 11.24 23.18 50.05
CA TRP A 38 9.79 23.29 49.86
C TRP A 38 9.26 24.63 50.40
N LEU A 39 8.40 25.32 49.63
CA LEU A 39 7.64 26.50 50.10
C LEU A 39 6.33 26.08 50.75
N ASP A 40 5.70 25.03 50.23
CA ASP A 40 4.38 24.60 50.63
C ASP A 40 4.38 23.38 51.54
N ASN A 41 3.28 23.23 52.26
CA ASN A 41 2.95 22.01 52.97
C ASN A 41 2.76 20.85 51.99
N ASN A 42 2.80 19.63 52.53
CA ASN A 42 2.66 18.44 51.73
C ASN A 42 1.33 18.43 50.94
N THR A 43 1.35 17.92 49.71
CA THR A 43 0.14 17.80 48.88
C THR A 43 -0.92 17.03 49.65
N CYS A 44 -2.17 17.48 49.57
CA CYS A 44 -3.28 16.78 50.20
C CYS A 44 -3.37 15.33 49.68
N PRO A 45 -3.89 14.38 50.50
CA PRO A 45 -3.94 12.97 50.11
C PRO A 45 -4.59 12.72 48.75
N ARG A 46 -5.64 13.49 48.45
CA ARG A 46 -6.34 13.42 47.16
C ARG A 46 -5.45 13.85 45.99
N GLY A 47 -4.72 14.96 46.12
CA GLY A 47 -3.81 15.43 45.06
C GLY A 47 -2.67 14.45 44.79
N ARG A 48 -2.14 13.81 45.84
CA ARG A 48 -1.11 12.77 45.73
C ARG A 48 -1.62 11.52 45.02
N ALA A 49 -2.90 11.16 45.21
CA ALA A 49 -3.52 10.02 44.53
C ALA A 49 -3.88 10.32 43.06
N THR A 50 -4.28 11.56 42.75
CA THR A 50 -4.74 11.93 41.40
C THR A 50 -3.61 12.00 40.38
N ALA A 51 -2.44 12.56 40.74
CA ALA A 51 -1.36 12.77 39.78
C ALA A 51 -0.83 11.47 39.11
N PRO A 52 -0.61 10.35 39.84
CA PRO A 52 -0.28 9.07 39.23
C PRO A 52 -1.34 8.57 38.25
N LEU A 53 -2.63 8.64 38.62
CA LEU A 53 -3.75 8.17 37.78
C LEU A 53 -3.83 8.97 36.47
N VAL A 54 -3.65 10.28 36.55
CA VAL A 54 -3.63 11.15 35.38
C VAL A 54 -2.42 10.84 34.51
N HIS A 55 -1.24 10.67 35.10
CA HIS A 55 -0.03 10.31 34.36
C HIS A 55 -0.19 8.99 33.62
N GLU A 56 -0.67 7.94 34.29
CA GLU A 56 -0.94 6.62 33.70
C GLU A 56 -1.96 6.71 32.55
N ARG A 57 -3.02 7.51 32.73
CA ARG A 57 -3.99 7.72 31.66
C ARG A 57 -3.36 8.41 30.44
N PHE A 58 -2.51 9.41 30.65
CA PHE A 58 -1.81 10.08 29.55
C PHE A 58 -0.79 9.18 28.85
N THR A 59 -0.06 8.34 29.58
CA THR A 59 0.89 7.39 28.96
C THR A 59 0.13 6.37 28.13
N ARG A 60 -1.00 5.85 28.64
CA ARG A 60 -1.88 4.96 27.89
C ARG A 60 -2.40 5.62 26.62
N TYR A 61 -2.96 6.83 26.69
CA TYR A 61 -3.46 7.53 25.50
C TYR A 61 -2.37 7.82 24.48
N LYS A 62 -1.13 8.12 24.91
CA LYS A 62 -0.01 8.26 23.99
C LYS A 62 0.30 6.95 23.28
N ALA A 63 0.32 5.83 24.00
CA ALA A 63 0.55 4.51 23.41
C ALA A 63 -0.55 4.12 22.41
N GLU A 64 -1.82 4.33 22.78
CA GLU A 64 -2.98 4.10 21.90
C GLU A 64 -2.91 4.98 20.63
N ALA A 65 -2.54 6.26 20.76
CA ALA A 65 -2.40 7.16 19.63
C ALA A 65 -1.25 6.76 18.68
N VAL A 66 -0.17 6.19 19.20
CA VAL A 66 0.91 5.63 18.39
C VAL A 66 0.44 4.37 17.68
N ALA A 67 -0.22 3.45 18.38
CA ALA A 67 -0.77 2.23 17.79
C ALA A 67 -1.76 2.53 16.66
N ALA A 68 -2.71 3.43 16.89
CA ALA A 68 -3.68 3.85 15.87
C ALA A 68 -3.03 4.49 14.64
N ARG A 69 -1.92 5.23 14.83
CA ARG A 69 -1.17 5.82 13.72
C ARG A 69 -0.48 4.72 12.89
N ASN A 70 0.16 3.76 13.55
CA ASN A 70 0.81 2.64 12.89
C ASN A 70 -0.21 1.79 12.10
N GLU A 71 -1.35 1.48 12.69
CA GLU A 71 -2.42 0.73 12.02
C GLU A 71 -2.93 1.44 10.76
N ARG A 72 -3.08 2.77 10.83
CA ARG A 72 -3.48 3.59 9.68
C ARG A 72 -2.43 3.56 8.57
N ASP A 73 -1.15 3.68 8.94
CA ASP A 73 -0.04 3.66 7.98
C ASP A 73 0.07 2.29 7.30
N GLU A 74 -0.09 1.21 8.05
CA GLU A 74 -0.16 -0.15 7.50
C GLU A 74 -1.35 -0.34 6.56
N ALA A 75 -2.54 0.14 6.95
CA ALA A 75 -3.72 0.07 6.10
C ALA A 75 -3.52 0.82 4.78
N TYR A 76 -2.89 2.00 4.84
CA TYR A 76 -2.55 2.78 3.66
C TYR A 76 -1.57 2.03 2.73
N VAL A 77 -0.55 1.37 3.28
CA VAL A 77 0.39 0.55 2.49
C VAL A 77 -0.34 -0.61 1.82
N ARG A 78 -1.19 -1.35 2.56
CA ARG A 78 -1.99 -2.46 2.01
C ARG A 78 -2.93 -1.97 0.89
N GLU A 79 -3.54 -0.81 1.04
CA GLU A 79 -4.35 -0.20 -0.02
C GLU A 79 -3.54 0.18 -1.26
N ALA A 80 -2.33 0.71 -1.07
CA ALA A 80 -1.45 1.05 -2.19
C ALA A 80 -1.01 -0.21 -2.96
N GLU A 81 -0.63 -1.27 -2.25
CA GLU A 81 -0.25 -2.56 -2.84
C GLU A 81 -1.40 -3.20 -3.61
N THR A 82 -2.60 -3.25 -3.02
CA THR A 82 -3.79 -3.79 -3.69
C THR A 82 -4.17 -3.00 -4.95
N ARG A 83 -4.05 -1.67 -4.92
CA ARG A 83 -4.24 -0.82 -6.10
C ARG A 83 -3.24 -1.13 -7.21
N GLU A 84 -1.97 -1.35 -6.87
CA GLU A 84 -0.94 -1.66 -7.86
C GLU A 84 -1.13 -3.06 -8.46
N LEU A 85 -1.44 -4.06 -7.63
CA LEU A 85 -1.79 -5.40 -8.08
C LEU A 85 -2.99 -5.39 -9.03
N LEU A 86 -4.02 -4.59 -8.73
CA LEU A 86 -5.18 -4.44 -9.59
C LEU A 86 -4.82 -3.82 -10.95
N ARG A 87 -3.91 -2.84 -11.00
CA ARG A 87 -3.38 -2.27 -12.25
C ARG A 87 -2.60 -3.30 -13.06
N ILE A 88 -1.77 -4.12 -12.41
CA ILE A 88 -1.02 -5.19 -13.08
C ILE A 88 -1.98 -6.23 -13.66
N ALA A 89 -2.96 -6.67 -12.88
CA ALA A 89 -3.99 -7.62 -13.31
C ALA A 89 -4.80 -7.08 -14.49
N LYS A 90 -5.21 -5.80 -14.45
CA LYS A 90 -5.92 -5.15 -15.57
C LYS A 90 -5.07 -5.12 -16.83
N ARG A 91 -3.80 -4.70 -16.75
CA ARG A 91 -2.86 -4.72 -17.89
C ARG A 91 -2.70 -6.12 -18.48
N LYS A 92 -2.61 -7.15 -17.64
CA LYS A 92 -2.52 -8.55 -18.08
C LYS A 92 -3.80 -9.00 -18.78
N ALA A 93 -4.97 -8.65 -18.25
CA ALA A 93 -6.26 -8.97 -18.83
C ALA A 93 -6.51 -8.25 -20.18
N GLU A 94 -6.07 -7.00 -20.32
CA GLU A 94 -6.16 -6.27 -21.58
C GLU A 94 -5.22 -6.87 -22.64
N LYS A 95 -3.99 -7.24 -22.26
CA LYS A 95 -3.06 -7.94 -23.13
C LYS A 95 -3.60 -9.29 -23.60
N SER A 96 -4.19 -10.09 -22.70
CA SER A 96 -4.78 -11.38 -23.09
C SER A 96 -5.99 -11.20 -24.00
N LYS A 97 -6.85 -10.21 -23.76
CA LYS A 97 -7.96 -9.86 -24.66
C LYS A 97 -7.49 -9.42 -26.05
N LEU A 98 -6.39 -8.67 -26.13
CA LEU A 98 -5.81 -8.27 -27.42
C LEU A 98 -5.24 -9.47 -28.16
N ALA A 99 -4.49 -10.34 -27.47
CA ALA A 99 -3.93 -11.55 -28.06
C ALA A 99 -5.02 -12.49 -28.60
N LEU A 100 -6.13 -12.61 -27.86
CA LEU A 100 -7.32 -13.35 -28.31
C LEU A 100 -7.87 -12.78 -29.61
N ARG A 101 -8.11 -11.47 -29.69
CA ARG A 101 -8.61 -10.81 -30.92
C ARG A 101 -7.68 -11.01 -32.12
N ILE A 102 -6.37 -10.90 -31.91
CA ILE A 102 -5.38 -11.15 -32.97
C ILE A 102 -5.44 -12.61 -33.44
N ALA A 103 -5.61 -13.56 -32.52
CA ALA A 103 -5.73 -14.98 -32.87
C ALA A 103 -7.03 -15.25 -33.66
N GLU A 104 -8.16 -14.67 -33.25
CA GLU A 104 -9.44 -14.76 -33.95
C GLU A 104 -9.35 -14.19 -35.38
N ASP A 105 -8.74 -13.01 -35.55
CA ASP A 105 -8.52 -12.39 -36.86
C ASP A 105 -7.66 -13.28 -37.77
N LYS A 106 -6.61 -13.92 -37.21
CA LYS A 106 -5.77 -14.87 -37.97
C LYS A 106 -6.56 -16.10 -38.37
N VAL A 107 -7.32 -16.70 -37.46
CA VAL A 107 -8.17 -17.88 -37.75
C VAL A 107 -9.18 -17.54 -38.84
N TYR A 108 -9.82 -16.37 -38.77
CA TYR A 108 -10.74 -15.90 -39.79
C TYR A 108 -10.07 -15.78 -41.16
N LYS A 109 -8.89 -15.14 -41.23
CA LYS A 109 -8.11 -15.02 -42.48
C LYS A 109 -7.70 -16.37 -43.05
N TYR A 110 -7.23 -17.31 -42.22
CA TYR A 110 -6.88 -18.65 -42.66
C TYR A 110 -8.10 -19.43 -43.15
N ARG A 111 -9.24 -19.32 -42.47
CA ARG A 111 -10.49 -19.96 -42.89
C ARG A 111 -10.96 -19.44 -44.26
N LEU A 112 -10.89 -18.12 -44.46
CA LEU A 112 -11.23 -17.50 -45.75
C LEU A 112 -10.27 -17.94 -46.86
N ALA A 113 -8.96 -17.91 -46.62
CA ALA A 113 -7.95 -18.36 -47.58
C ALA A 113 -8.14 -19.84 -47.96
N LEU A 114 -8.42 -20.69 -46.98
CA LEU A 114 -8.72 -22.11 -47.19
C LEU A 114 -9.98 -22.28 -48.04
N PHE A 115 -11.05 -21.55 -47.75
CA PHE A 115 -12.27 -21.58 -48.55
C PHE A 115 -12.00 -21.19 -50.01
N LEU A 116 -11.29 -20.07 -50.23
CA LEU A 116 -10.92 -19.62 -51.58
C LEU A 116 -10.07 -20.67 -52.31
N PHE A 117 -9.08 -21.27 -51.63
CA PHE A 117 -8.25 -22.34 -52.20
C PHE A 117 -9.08 -23.54 -52.65
N TRP A 118 -10.02 -24.03 -51.81
CA TRP A 118 -10.92 -25.12 -52.18
C TRP A 118 -11.84 -24.76 -53.35
N THR A 119 -12.34 -23.52 -53.42
CA THR A 119 -13.17 -23.10 -54.57
C THR A 119 -12.38 -23.14 -55.88
N VAL A 120 -11.12 -22.66 -55.89
CA VAL A 120 -10.26 -22.71 -57.08
C VAL A 120 -9.94 -24.15 -57.49
N LEU A 121 -9.62 -25.03 -56.53
CA LEU A 121 -9.38 -26.45 -56.82
C LEU A 121 -10.63 -27.13 -57.38
N GLY A 122 -11.82 -26.87 -56.81
CA GLY A 122 -13.07 -27.41 -57.29
C GLY A 122 -13.40 -26.97 -58.72
N VAL A 123 -13.22 -25.68 -59.00
CA VAL A 123 -13.39 -25.11 -60.35
C VAL A 123 -12.39 -25.75 -61.32
N TYR A 124 -11.11 -25.84 -60.96
CA TYR A 124 -10.09 -26.50 -61.77
C TYR A 124 -10.42 -27.97 -62.06
N PHE A 125 -10.90 -28.72 -61.07
CA PHE A 125 -11.31 -30.12 -61.22
C PHE A 125 -12.49 -30.29 -62.19
N VAL A 126 -13.48 -29.40 -62.13
CA VAL A 126 -14.58 -29.39 -63.11
C VAL A 126 -14.05 -29.07 -64.51
N PHE A 127 -13.19 -28.07 -64.66
CA PHE A 127 -12.60 -27.75 -65.96
C PHE A 127 -11.74 -28.89 -66.52
N SER A 128 -10.92 -29.55 -65.70
CA SER A 128 -10.05 -30.65 -66.14
C SER A 128 -10.84 -31.90 -66.53
N THR A 129 -11.95 -32.19 -65.87
CA THR A 129 -12.85 -33.30 -66.23
C THR A 129 -13.67 -33.01 -67.49
N VAL A 130 -14.14 -31.78 -67.68
CA VAL A 130 -14.90 -31.36 -68.88
C VAL A 130 -14.00 -31.29 -70.13
N LEU A 131 -12.80 -30.72 -70.01
CA LEU A 131 -11.84 -30.60 -71.12
C LEU A 131 -11.08 -31.91 -71.37
N GLY A 132 -10.70 -32.64 -70.31
CA GLY A 132 -10.03 -33.94 -70.43
C GLY A 132 -10.93 -35.05 -71.00
N GLY A 133 -12.24 -34.96 -70.77
CA GLY A 133 -13.23 -35.87 -71.36
C GLY A 133 -13.42 -35.70 -72.88
N HIS A 134 -12.97 -34.58 -73.47
CA HIS A 134 -13.00 -34.37 -74.92
C HIS A 134 -11.75 -34.90 -75.65
N GLY A 135 -10.67 -35.24 -74.92
CA GLY A 135 -9.41 -35.71 -75.51
C GLY A 135 -9.36 -37.20 -75.87
N HIS A 136 -10.30 -38.02 -75.38
CA HIS A 136 -10.27 -39.48 -75.58
C HIS A 136 -11.24 -40.02 -76.64
N THR A 137 -11.95 -39.16 -77.37
CA THR A 137 -12.99 -39.59 -78.35
C THR A 137 -12.64 -39.28 -79.81
N GLN A 138 -11.34 -39.15 -80.14
CA GLN A 138 -10.89 -38.82 -81.52
C GLN A 138 -9.66 -39.65 -81.97
N LEU A 139 -9.63 -40.95 -81.66
CA LEU A 139 -8.69 -41.91 -82.28
C LEU A 139 -9.42 -43.24 -82.55
N ARG A 140 -10.35 -43.24 -83.53
CA ARG A 140 -10.74 -44.42 -84.30
C ARG A 140 -10.81 -44.03 -85.78
N LEU A 141 -9.80 -44.52 -86.51
CA LEU A 141 -9.70 -44.98 -87.91
C LEU A 141 -10.96 -44.84 -88.81
N PRO A 142 -10.76 -44.64 -90.13
CA PRO A 142 -10.28 -45.71 -91.01
C PRO A 142 -8.83 -45.55 -91.48
#